data_AF-A0A3D4BDY8-F1
#
_entry.id   AF-A0A3D4BDY8-F1
#
_cell.length_a   1.000
_cell.length_b   1.000
_cell.length_c   1.000
_cell.angle_alpha   90.00
_cell.angle_beta   90.00
_cell.angle_gamma   90.00
#
_symmetry.space_group_name_H-M   'P 1'
#
loop_
_entity.id
_entity.type
_entity.pdbx_description
1 polymer ?
#
loop_
_entity_poly.entity_id
_entity_poly.type
_entity_poly.pdbx_seq_one_letter_code
_entity_poly.pdbx_strand_id
1 'polypeptide(L)'
;SDQDWNGFWDASSQIYDYGWSAEFVIPFHALRFPNNPTQTWGINFGRRVQRNREASYWVPLSLRDGQQALYRFGKGGRLVGLSNIKPGGRVQLTPFSVIGGLHSRINVTGPNFGAPIAVTGLRGELQR
;
A
#
# COMPACT_ATOMS: atom_id res chain seq x y z
N SER A 1 -6.56 10.40 9.41
CA SER A 1 -5.24 9.82 9.10
C SER A 1 -5.29 9.34 7.67
N ASP A 2 -4.17 9.36 6.97
CA ASP A 2 -4.05 8.70 5.67
C ASP A 2 -3.88 7.21 5.94
N GLN A 3 -4.90 6.40 5.62
CA GLN A 3 -4.88 4.94 5.86
C GLN A 3 -4.18 4.17 4.72
N ASP A 4 -3.91 4.84 3.60
CA ASP A 4 -3.42 4.24 2.36
C ASP A 4 -1.94 4.53 2.10
N TRP A 5 -1.14 4.63 3.17
CA TRP A 5 0.30 4.78 3.04
C TRP A 5 0.97 3.46 2.62
N ASN A 6 1.59 3.47 1.44
CA ASN A 6 2.31 2.34 0.84
C ASN A 6 3.84 2.56 0.84
N GLY A 7 4.40 3.02 1.96
CA GLY A 7 5.84 3.18 2.08
C GLY A 7 6.58 1.85 1.99
N PHE A 8 7.79 1.85 1.41
CA PHE A 8 8.71 0.72 1.54
C PHE A 8 9.25 0.72 2.97
N TRP A 9 8.81 -0.25 3.77
CA TRP A 9 9.35 -0.57 5.09
C TRP A 9 9.49 -2.08 5.19
N ASP A 10 10.43 -2.54 6.00
CA ASP A 10 10.67 -3.96 6.22
C ASP A 10 10.29 -4.33 7.65
N ALA A 11 9.82 -5.54 7.84
CA ALA A 11 9.61 -6.10 9.16
C ALA A 11 9.79 -7.61 9.18
N SER A 12 10.36 -8.08 10.28
CA SER A 12 10.52 -9.49 10.58
C SER A 12 9.83 -9.81 11.90
N SER A 13 9.35 -11.03 12.05
CA SER A 13 8.82 -11.51 13.31
C SER A 13 9.23 -12.95 13.54
N GLN A 14 9.47 -13.29 14.81
CA GLN A 14 9.86 -14.63 15.20
C GLN A 14 9.11 -15.06 16.45
N ILE A 15 8.68 -16.32 16.46
CA ILE A 15 8.08 -16.98 17.62
C ILE A 15 9.20 -17.65 18.42
N TYR A 16 9.15 -17.46 19.72
CA TYR A 16 10.02 -18.03 20.73
C TYR A 16 9.17 -18.75 21.78
N ASP A 17 9.79 -19.56 22.64
CA ASP A 17 9.07 -20.30 23.69
C ASP A 17 8.29 -19.39 24.66
N TYR A 18 8.75 -18.14 24.83
CA TYR A 18 8.14 -17.14 25.70
C TYR A 18 7.17 -16.18 24.98
N GLY A 19 6.97 -16.31 23.66
CA GLY A 19 6.07 -15.45 22.90
C GLY A 19 6.55 -15.14 21.49
N TRP A 20 6.37 -13.90 21.05
CA TRP A 20 6.83 -13.46 19.73
C TRP A 20 7.51 -12.10 19.83
N SER A 21 8.49 -11.87 18.96
CA SER A 21 9.13 -10.57 18.75
C SER A 21 8.85 -10.10 17.32
N ALA A 22 8.74 -8.79 17.13
CA ALA A 22 8.71 -8.18 15.80
C ALA A 22 9.66 -6.99 15.73
N GLU A 23 10.36 -6.89 14.62
CA GLU A 23 11.34 -5.85 14.32
C GLU A 23 10.90 -5.11 13.08
N PHE A 24 11.00 -3.78 13.11
CA PHE A 24 10.54 -2.90 12.03
C PHE A 24 11.70 -1.99 11.59
N VAL A 25 11.97 -1.95 10.30
CA VAL A 25 12.92 -1.04 9.67
C VAL A 25 12.12 0.01 8.91
N ILE A 26 12.10 1.23 9.45
CA ILE A 26 11.40 2.38 8.85
C ILE A 26 12.44 3.30 8.23
N PRO A 27 12.53 3.39 6.90
CA PRO A 27 13.47 4.30 6.27
C PRO A 27 13.09 5.76 6.49
N PHE A 28 14.06 6.62 6.79
CA PHE A 28 13.80 8.05 6.99
C PHE A 28 13.22 8.75 5.76
N HIS A 29 13.52 8.28 4.56
CA HIS A 29 12.93 8.85 3.35
C HIS A 29 11.42 8.59 3.23
N ALA A 30 10.91 7.59 3.94
CA ALA A 30 9.49 7.27 4.00
C ALA A 30 8.73 8.20 4.97
N LEU A 31 9.43 8.97 5.79
CA LEU A 31 8.87 9.89 6.79
C LEU A 31 9.02 11.35 6.35
N ARG A 32 7.99 12.16 6.63
CA ARG A 32 8.02 13.60 6.41
C ARG A 32 8.42 14.30 7.71
N PHE A 33 9.57 14.97 7.71
CA PHE A 33 10.06 15.73 8.85
C PHE A 33 10.90 16.94 8.41
N PRO A 34 11.02 17.99 9.24
CA PRO A 34 11.82 19.17 8.91
C PRO A 34 13.31 18.85 8.92
N ASN A 35 14.09 19.53 8.07
CA ASN A 35 15.54 19.36 8.00
C ASN A 35 16.26 20.12 9.13
N ASN A 36 16.03 19.69 10.37
CA ASN A 36 16.65 20.28 11.56
C ASN A 36 17.81 19.39 12.07
N PRO A 37 18.91 19.99 12.58
CA PRO A 37 20.07 19.23 13.08
C PRO A 37 19.72 18.25 14.20
N THR A 38 18.79 18.64 15.07
CA THR A 38 18.29 17.84 16.19
C THR A 38 16.78 17.74 16.09
N GLN A 39 16.26 16.53 16.31
CA GLN A 39 14.82 16.28 16.26
C GLN A 39 14.33 15.58 17.54
N THR A 40 13.08 15.85 17.87
CA THR A 40 12.35 15.08 18.87
C THR A 40 11.03 14.66 18.27
N TRP A 41 10.78 13.36 18.24
CA TRP A 41 9.57 12.80 17.66
C TRP A 41 8.63 12.29 18.74
N GLY A 42 7.33 12.40 18.49
CA GLY A 42 6.33 11.72 19.29
C GLY A 42 6.12 10.31 18.76
N ILE A 43 6.35 9.28 19.60
CA ILE A 43 6.16 7.88 19.25
C ILE A 43 5.23 7.20 20.25
N ASN A 44 4.46 6.21 19.79
CA ASN A 44 3.72 5.34 20.68
C ASN A 44 3.64 3.94 20.06
N PHE A 45 3.51 2.93 20.92
CA PHE A 45 3.38 1.54 20.51
C PHE A 45 2.11 0.97 21.12
N GLY A 46 1.37 0.22 20.30
CA GLY A 46 0.16 -0.49 20.73
C GLY A 46 0.25 -1.95 20.32
N ARG A 47 -0.17 -2.83 21.23
CA ARG A 47 -0.32 -4.26 20.97
C ARG A 47 -1.76 -4.65 21.21
N ARG A 48 -2.38 -5.30 20.23
CA ARG A 48 -3.72 -5.88 20.36
C ARG A 48 -3.63 -7.39 20.38
N VAL A 49 -4.09 -8.01 21.47
CA VAL A 49 -4.15 -9.46 21.63
C VAL A 49 -5.59 -9.90 21.41
N GLN A 50 -5.92 -10.28 20.17
CA GLN A 50 -7.30 -10.59 19.78
C GLN A 50 -7.90 -11.75 20.57
N ARG A 51 -7.11 -12.81 20.86
CA ARG A 51 -7.56 -13.97 21.65
C ARG A 51 -8.10 -13.62 23.04
N ASN A 52 -7.55 -12.57 23.66
CA ASN A 52 -7.96 -12.11 24.98
C ASN A 52 -8.84 -10.86 24.91
N ARG A 53 -9.06 -10.31 23.71
CA ARG A 53 -9.67 -8.98 23.50
C ARG A 53 -8.97 -7.85 24.27
N GLU A 54 -7.66 -7.98 24.46
CA GLU A 54 -6.85 -7.01 25.20
C GLU A 54 -6.11 -6.06 24.25
N ALA A 55 -5.94 -4.81 24.69
CA ALA A 55 -5.08 -3.83 24.04
C ALA A 55 -4.16 -3.19 25.09
N SER A 56 -2.87 -3.16 24.79
CA SER A 56 -1.85 -2.56 25.66
C SER A 56 -1.11 -1.49 24.88
N TYR A 57 -0.78 -0.39 25.55
CA TYR A 57 -0.09 0.75 24.95
C TYR A 57 1.09 1.16 25.80
N TRP A 58 2.19 1.58 25.16
CA TRP A 58 3.36 2.07 25.88
C TRP A 58 3.06 3.37 26.62
N VAL A 59 2.54 4.38 25.90
CA VAL A 59 1.97 5.57 26.52
C VAL A 59 0.45 5.43 26.61
N PRO A 60 -0.15 5.57 27.80
CA PRO A 60 -1.59 5.43 27.99
C PRO A 60 -2.40 6.35 27.08
N LEU A 61 -3.46 5.80 26.50
CA LEU A 61 -4.38 6.56 25.66
C LEU A 61 -5.41 7.28 26.53
N SER A 62 -5.66 8.55 26.21
CA SER A 62 -6.75 9.32 26.80
C SER A 62 -8.10 8.67 26.44
N LEU A 63 -8.88 8.28 27.45
CA LEU A 63 -10.24 7.74 27.26
C LEU A 63 -11.15 8.72 26.51
N ARG A 64 -10.92 10.03 26.67
CA ARG A 64 -11.66 11.09 25.96
C ARG A 64 -11.41 11.09 24.44
N ASP A 65 -10.22 10.68 24.03
CA ASP A 65 -9.83 10.65 22.62
C ASP A 65 -10.11 9.27 21.96
N GLY A 66 -10.53 8.27 22.76
CA GLY A 66 -10.85 6.93 22.29
C GLY A 66 -9.72 6.28 21.49
N GLN A 67 -10.06 5.50 20.47
CA GLN A 67 -9.07 4.86 19.58
C GLN A 67 -8.23 5.87 18.77
N GLN A 68 -8.72 7.10 18.59
CA GLN A 68 -8.00 8.14 17.85
C GLN A 68 -6.78 8.66 18.61
N ALA A 69 -6.71 8.41 19.93
CA ALA A 69 -5.56 8.74 20.75
C ALA A 69 -4.25 8.13 20.21
N LEU A 70 -4.32 6.96 19.54
CA LEU A 70 -3.16 6.31 18.93
C LEU A 70 -2.47 7.15 17.87
N TYR A 71 -3.24 7.94 17.12
CA TYR A 71 -2.75 8.75 16.01
C TYR A 71 -2.39 10.18 16.45
N ARG A 72 -2.55 10.50 17.74
CA ARG A 72 -2.19 11.80 18.31
C ARG A 72 -0.75 11.77 18.80
N PHE A 73 0.20 11.73 17.88
CA PHE A 73 1.63 11.63 18.17
C PHE A 73 2.17 12.69 19.14
N GLY A 74 1.56 13.90 19.18
CA GLY A 74 1.91 14.93 20.16
C GLY A 74 1.63 14.57 21.64
N LYS A 75 0.81 13.54 21.89
CA LYS A 75 0.54 12.99 23.23
C LYS A 75 1.29 11.67 23.50
N GLY A 76 2.14 11.23 22.57
CA GLY A 76 2.96 10.04 22.71
C GLY A 76 4.23 10.29 23.54
N GLY A 77 5.05 9.24 23.66
CA GLY A 77 6.37 9.34 24.27
C GLY A 77 7.34 10.11 23.38
N ARG A 78 8.40 10.65 23.96
CA ARG A 78 9.38 11.46 23.23
C ARG A 78 10.59 10.63 22.84
N LEU A 79 10.78 10.45 21.54
CA LEU A 79 12.02 9.92 20.98
C LEU A 79 13.02 11.07 20.81
N VAL A 80 14.06 11.06 21.64
CA VAL A 80 15.17 12.03 21.64
C VAL A 80 16.45 11.36 21.14
N GLY A 81 17.50 12.15 20.88
CA GLY A 81 18.79 11.63 20.42
C GLY A 81 18.89 11.46 18.90
N LEU A 82 17.86 11.86 18.15
CA LEU A 82 17.91 11.92 16.70
C LEU A 82 18.69 13.17 16.28
N SER A 83 19.89 12.97 15.76
CA SER A 83 20.74 14.04 15.21
C SER A 83 21.24 13.68 13.82
N ASN A 84 21.47 14.70 12.99
CA ASN A 84 22.06 14.58 11.65
C ASN A 84 21.28 13.66 10.66
N ILE A 85 19.98 13.45 10.89
CA ILE A 85 19.10 12.72 9.97
C ILE A 85 18.58 13.64 8.86
N LYS A 86 18.50 13.14 7.63
CA LYS A 86 18.04 13.90 6.45
C LYS A 86 16.68 13.38 5.97
N PRO A 87 15.72 14.27 5.66
CA PRO A 87 14.45 13.85 5.07
C PRO A 87 14.67 13.33 3.65
N GLY A 88 13.80 12.40 3.23
CA GLY A 88 13.81 11.85 1.87
C GLY A 88 13.51 12.89 0.80
N GLY A 89 14.06 12.67 -0.40
CA GLY A 89 13.70 13.43 -1.59
C GLY A 89 12.22 13.24 -1.95
N ARG A 90 11.59 14.28 -2.48
CA ARG A 90 10.14 14.31 -2.77
C ARG A 90 9.78 13.93 -4.21
N VAL A 91 10.73 13.41 -4.99
CA VAL A 91 10.55 13.17 -6.44
C VAL A 91 10.57 11.67 -6.70
N GLN A 92 9.45 11.15 -7.22
CA GLN A 92 9.31 9.79 -7.70
C GLN A 92 8.90 9.83 -9.17
N LEU A 93 9.71 9.27 -10.06
CA LEU A 93 9.43 9.15 -11.48
C LEU A 93 9.00 7.72 -11.79
N THR A 94 7.78 7.53 -12.28
CA THR A 94 7.25 6.22 -12.65
C THR A 94 6.97 6.20 -14.15
N PRO A 95 7.91 5.74 -15.00
CA PRO A 95 7.69 5.68 -16.45
C PRO A 95 6.61 4.65 -16.78
N PHE A 96 5.74 4.96 -17.75
CA PHE A 96 4.77 4.02 -18.31
C PHE A 96 4.78 4.09 -19.84
N SER A 97 4.37 3.00 -20.49
CA SER A 97 4.23 2.90 -21.94
C SER A 97 2.92 2.20 -22.28
N VAL A 98 2.22 2.67 -23.30
CA VAL A 98 0.97 2.07 -23.81
C VAL A 98 1.17 1.75 -25.28
N ILE A 99 0.92 0.51 -25.67
CA ILE A 99 0.93 0.07 -27.08
C ILE A 99 -0.52 -0.19 -27.48
N GLY A 100 -1.06 0.65 -28.37
CA GLY A 100 -2.42 0.52 -28.91
C GLY A 100 -2.39 0.07 -30.37
N GLY A 101 -3.00 -1.07 -30.68
CA GLY A 101 -3.22 -1.53 -32.06
C GLY A 101 -4.57 -1.03 -32.59
N LEU A 102 -4.57 -0.25 -33.66
CA LEU A 102 -5.80 0.11 -34.37
C LEU A 102 -6.18 -1.03 -35.32
N HIS A 103 -7.16 -1.85 -34.96
CA HIS A 103 -7.82 -2.70 -35.96
C HIS A 103 -8.72 -1.82 -36.82
N SER A 104 -8.23 -1.40 -37.99
CA SER A 104 -9.09 -0.84 -39.03
C SER A 104 -9.93 -1.97 -39.63
N ARG A 105 -11.24 -1.97 -39.34
CA ARG A 105 -12.19 -2.75 -40.15
C ARG A 105 -12.28 -2.06 -41.50
N ILE A 106 -11.65 -2.63 -42.52
CA ILE A 106 -11.87 -2.21 -43.90
C ILE A 106 -13.28 -2.66 -44.28
N ASN A 107 -14.24 -1.75 -44.30
CA ASN A 107 -15.51 -1.97 -44.97
C ASN A 107 -15.26 -1.88 -46.47
N VAL A 108 -15.13 -3.03 -47.13
CA VAL A 108 -15.11 -3.10 -48.59
C VAL A 108 -16.54 -2.84 -49.09
N THR A 109 -16.87 -1.60 -49.39
CA THR A 109 -18.05 -1.24 -50.21
C THR A 109 -17.71 -1.52 -51.68
N GLY A 110 -17.70 -2.80 -52.05
CA GLY A 110 -17.70 -3.23 -53.45
C GLY A 110 -19.14 -3.28 -54.00
N PRO A 111 -19.34 -3.12 -55.32
CA PRO A 111 -20.67 -3.17 -55.91
C PRO A 111 -21.34 -4.52 -55.64
N ASN A 112 -22.59 -4.43 -55.22
CA ASN A 112 -23.45 -5.52 -54.79
C ASN A 112 -23.71 -6.50 -55.97
N PHE A 113 -23.02 -7.65 -56.01
CA PHE A 113 -23.40 -8.77 -56.88
C PHE A 113 -24.24 -9.76 -56.04
N GLY A 114 -25.55 -9.64 -56.15
CA GLY A 114 -26.49 -10.54 -55.49
C GLY A 114 -26.52 -11.92 -56.15
N ALA A 115 -26.25 -12.97 -55.38
CA ALA A 115 -26.99 -14.24 -55.29
C ALA A 115 -26.20 -15.28 -54.47
N PRO A 116 -26.88 -16.22 -53.78
CA PRO A 116 -26.31 -16.96 -52.65
C PRO A 116 -25.48 -18.16 -53.13
N ILE A 117 -24.31 -18.37 -52.53
CA ILE A 117 -23.65 -19.67 -52.62
C ILE A 117 -24.26 -20.55 -51.53
N ALA A 118 -25.00 -21.56 -51.97
CA ALA A 118 -25.61 -22.56 -51.12
C ALA A 118 -24.57 -23.24 -50.22
N VAL A 119 -24.93 -23.36 -48.95
CA VAL A 119 -24.28 -24.23 -47.96
C VAL A 119 -24.30 -25.68 -48.48
N THR A 120 -23.13 -26.30 -48.57
CA THR A 120 -22.99 -27.75 -48.41
C THR A 120 -22.08 -27.99 -47.21
N GLY A 121 -22.62 -28.65 -46.20
CA GLY A 121 -22.03 -28.74 -44.88
C GLY A 121 -20.85 -29.70 -44.79
N LEU A 122 -19.99 -29.43 -43.82
CA LEU A 122 -19.57 -30.45 -42.88
C LEU A 122 -19.87 -29.95 -41.47
N ARG A 123 -20.87 -30.60 -40.88
CA ARG A 123 -21.34 -30.47 -39.52
C ARG A 123 -20.47 -31.36 -38.63
N GLY A 124 -20.00 -30.78 -37.55
CA GLY A 124 -19.59 -31.42 -36.29
C GLY A 124 -19.52 -30.26 -35.30
N GLU A 125 -20.62 -29.87 -34.63
CA GLU A 125 -21.11 -30.50 -33.39
C GLU A 125 -19.99 -31.01 -32.48
N LEU A 126 -19.96 -30.79 -31.17
CA LEU A 126 -20.67 -29.99 -30.17
C LEU A 126 -19.94 -30.37 -28.85
N GLN A 127 -20.00 -29.49 -27.85
CA GLN A 127 -19.64 -29.74 -26.43
C GLN A 127 -18.13 -29.84 -26.12
N ARG A 128 -17.58 -29.17 -25.10
CA ARG A 128 -18.12 -28.68 -23.82
C ARG A 128 -17.64 -27.26 -23.52
#